data_AF-A0A538F176-F1
#
_entry.id   AF-A0A538F176-F1
#
_cell.length_a   1.000
_cell.length_b   1.000
_cell.length_c   1.000
_cell.angle_alpha   90.00
_cell.angle_beta   90.00
_cell.angle_gamma   90.00
#
_symmetry.space_group_name_H-M   'P 1'
#
loop_
_entity.id
_entity.type
_entity.pdbx_description
1 polymer ?
#
loop_
_entity_poly.entity_id
_entity_poly.type
_entity_poly.pdbx_seq_one_letter_code
_entity_poly.pdbx_strand_id
1 'polypeptide(L)' 'MSRRRVDCRWFEYRLTVELDSYQFHNSRYSWEQDRKREREAYARGDQFRRYTWSDVFEDPSAMLRELRALLGQPAAARP' A
#
# COMPACT_ATOMS: atom_id res chain seq x y z
N MET A 1 -13.79 -11.20 -13.52
CA MET A 1 -12.82 -10.15 -13.12
C MET A 1 -13.00 -9.88 -11.63
N SER A 2 -12.14 -10.41 -10.74
CA SER A 2 -12.28 -10.12 -9.30
C SER A 2 -11.71 -8.73 -9.00
N ARG A 3 -12.59 -7.82 -8.55
CA ARG A 3 -12.22 -6.50 -8.07
C ARG A 3 -11.54 -6.67 -6.72
N ARG A 4 -10.22 -6.84 -6.73
CA ARG A 4 -9.44 -7.00 -5.50
C ARG A 4 -9.42 -5.65 -4.79
N ARG A 5 -9.95 -5.61 -3.57
CA ARG A 5 -9.91 -4.42 -2.72
C ARG A 5 -8.48 -4.24 -2.23
N VAL A 6 -7.88 -3.11 -2.60
CA VAL A 6 -6.76 -2.49 -1.89
C VAL A 6 -7.38 -1.46 -0.95
N ASP A 7 -6.81 -1.26 0.23
CA ASP A 7 -7.42 -0.37 1.23
C ASP A 7 -7.40 1.08 0.76
N CYS A 8 -6.28 1.50 0.19
CA CYS A 8 -6.14 2.84 -0.36
C CYS A 8 -5.34 2.82 -1.67
N ARG A 9 -5.82 3.55 -2.66
CA ARG A 9 -5.10 3.78 -3.92
C ARG A 9 -5.27 5.20 -4.41
N TRP A 10 -4.15 5.86 -4.68
CA TRP A 10 -4.09 7.20 -5.28
C TRP A 10 -3.49 7.08 -6.68
N PHE A 11 -4.36 7.11 -7.70
CA PHE A 11 -3.96 6.91 -9.10
C PHE A 11 -3.00 7.99 -9.61
N GLU A 12 -3.28 9.26 -9.27
CA GLU A 12 -2.48 10.42 -9.69
C GLU A 12 -1.06 10.40 -9.11
N TYR A 13 -0.89 9.74 -7.97
CA TYR A 13 0.38 9.64 -7.25
C TYR A 13 1.05 8.28 -7.46
N ARG A 14 0.41 7.38 -8.23
CA ARG A 14 0.83 5.99 -8.41
C ARG A 14 1.20 5.34 -7.07
N LEU A 15 0.30 5.44 -6.10
CA LEU A 15 0.52 4.91 -4.76
C LEU A 15 -0.61 3.93 -4.38
N THR A 16 -0.22 2.73 -3.98
CA THR A 16 -1.09 1.74 -3.32
C THR A 16 -0.62 1.57 -1.88
N VAL A 17 -1.54 1.65 -0.93
CA VAL A 17 -1.29 1.40 0.50
C VAL A 17 -2.21 0.28 0.99
N GLU A 18 -1.65 -0.65 1.77
CA GLU A 18 -2.39 -1.64 2.53
C GLU A 18 -2.23 -1.41 4.04
N LEU A 19 -3.31 -1.60 4.78
CA LEU A 19 -3.33 -1.52 6.24
C LEU A 19 -3.35 -2.93 6.82
N ASP A 20 -2.24 -3.33 7.42
CA ASP A 20 -2.03 -4.68 7.93
C ASP A 20 -2.51 -4.77 9.39
N SER A 21 -3.47 -5.67 9.62
CA SER A 21 -3.92 -6.04 10.96
C SER A 21 -3.35 -7.40 11.32
N TYR A 22 -2.40 -7.40 12.26
CA TYR A 22 -1.65 -8.59 12.72
C TYR A 22 -2.52 -9.81 13.07
N GLN A 23 -3.79 -9.59 13.45
CA GLN A 23 -4.74 -10.66 13.81
C GLN A 23 -5.10 -11.64 12.67
N PHE A 24 -4.78 -11.36 11.41
CA PHE A 24 -5.25 -12.17 10.26
C PHE A 24 -4.16 -12.79 9.36
N HIS A 25 -2.86 -12.63 9.67
CA HIS A 25 -1.76 -12.96 8.72
C HIS A 25 -0.98 -14.25 8.99
N ASN A 26 -1.58 -15.31 9.55
CA ASN A 26 -0.86 -16.56 9.86
C ASN A 26 -1.18 -17.76 8.94
N SER A 27 -1.66 -17.52 7.71
CA SER A 27 -1.80 -18.59 6.71
C SER A 27 -0.84 -18.43 5.55
N ARG A 28 -0.34 -19.54 5.01
CA ARG A 28 0.44 -19.53 3.75
C ARG A 28 -0.33 -18.87 2.61
N TYR A 29 -1.64 -19.08 2.55
CA TYR A 29 -2.51 -18.50 1.55
C TYR A 29 -2.54 -16.95 1.62
N SER A 30 -2.68 -16.38 2.82
CA SER A 30 -2.65 -14.92 3.01
C SER A 30 -1.31 -14.33 2.60
N TRP A 31 -0.20 -15.00 2.93
CA TRP A 31 1.14 -14.59 2.49
C TRP A 31 1.29 -14.59 0.96
N GLU A 32 0.82 -15.65 0.28
CA GLU A 32 0.87 -15.73 -1.19
C GLU A 32 -0.01 -14.65 -1.85
N GLN A 33 -1.18 -14.34 -1.29
CA GLN A 33 -2.03 -13.26 -1.78
C GLN A 33 -1.39 -11.89 -1.60
N ASP A 34 -0.76 -11.62 -0.46
CA ASP A 34 -0.05 -10.37 -0.20
C ASP A 34 1.06 -10.13 -1.23
N ARG A 35 1.90 -11.14 -1.47
CA ARG A 35 2.95 -11.07 -2.49
C ARG A 35 2.38 -10.85 -3.89
N LYS A 36 1.20 -11.40 -4.18
CA LYS A 36 0.52 -11.18 -5.45
C LYS A 36 0.03 -9.73 -5.59
N ARG A 37 -0.57 -9.14 -4.54
CA ARG A 37 -1.03 -7.75 -4.54
C ARG A 37 0.12 -6.77 -4.73
N GLU A 38 1.22 -7.00 -4.04
CA GLU A 38 2.45 -6.21 -4.17
C GLU A 38 3.00 -6.26 -5.61
N ARG A 39 3.12 -7.46 -6.20
CA ARG A 39 3.54 -7.63 -7.60
C ARG A 39 2.60 -6.92 -8.57
N GLU A 40 1.30 -7.02 -8.35
CA GLU A 40 0.30 -6.36 -9.19
C GLU A 40 0.39 -4.83 -9.08
N ALA A 41 0.72 -4.27 -7.91
CA ALA A 41 0.95 -2.83 -7.74
C ALA A 41 2.18 -2.37 -8.54
N TYR A 42 3.31 -3.05 -8.40
CA TYR A 42 4.52 -2.72 -9.14
C TYR A 42 4.35 -2.89 -10.66
N ALA A 43 3.63 -3.92 -11.11
CA ALA A 43 3.35 -4.13 -12.53
C ALA A 43 2.57 -2.96 -13.16
N ARG A 44 1.79 -2.22 -12.36
CA ARG A 44 1.07 -1.01 -12.80
C ARG A 44 1.89 0.27 -12.65
N GLY A 45 3.12 0.17 -12.12
CA GLY A 45 3.98 1.31 -11.83
C GLY A 45 3.59 2.05 -10.54
N ASP A 46 2.77 1.44 -9.68
CA ASP A 46 2.47 1.99 -8.37
C ASP A 46 3.65 1.74 -7.42
N GLN A 47 3.99 2.70 -6.58
CA GLN A 47 4.66 2.42 -5.31
C GLN A 47 3.69 1.68 -4.38
N PHE A 48 4.22 0.74 -3.61
CA PHE A 48 3.47 -0.02 -2.64
C PHE A 48 3.99 0.27 -1.23
N ARG A 49 3.08 0.54 -0.28
CA ARG A 49 3.40 0.70 1.14
C ARG A 49 2.44 -0.10 1.99
N ARG A 50 2.92 -0.51 3.15
CA ARG A 50 2.16 -1.25 4.14
C ARG A 50 2.36 -0.60 5.49
N TYR A 51 1.28 -0.37 6.20
CA TYR A 51 1.30 0.17 7.55
C TYR A 51 0.52 -0.77 8.47
N THR A 52 1.11 -1.11 9.59
CA THR A 52 0.49 -1.91 10.63
C THR A 52 -0.49 -1.08 11.47
N TRP A 53 -1.27 -1.73 12.32
CA TRP A 53 -2.08 -1.04 13.32
C TRP A 53 -1.26 -0.03 14.16
N SER A 54 -0.07 -0.42 14.63
CA SER A 54 0.81 0.46 15.40
C SER A 54 1.29 1.67 14.60
N ASP A 55 1.62 1.48 13.31
CA ASP A 55 2.01 2.60 12.42
C ASP A 55 0.89 3.61 12.20
N VAL A 56 -0.37 3.23 12.41
CA VAL A 56 -1.53 4.12 12.20
C VAL A 56 -2.01 4.73 13.51
N PHE A 57 -2.06 3.93 14.58
CA PHE A 57 -2.74 4.31 15.82
C PHE A 57 -1.80 4.59 16.99
N GLU A 58 -0.61 3.97 17.04
CA GLU A 58 0.31 4.11 18.18
C GLU A 58 1.38 5.17 17.91
N ASP A 59 2.06 5.10 16.77
CA ASP A 59 3.01 6.13 16.33
C ASP A 59 2.86 6.42 14.82
N PRO A 60 1.95 7.34 14.45
CA PRO A 60 1.71 7.70 13.06
C PRO A 60 2.79 8.59 12.45
N SER A 61 3.78 9.04 13.22
CA SER A 61 4.70 10.10 12.82
C SER A 61 5.52 9.71 11.58
N ALA A 62 6.00 8.47 11.54
CA ALA A 62 6.77 7.95 10.41
C ALA A 62 5.91 7.76 9.16
N MET A 63 4.76 7.10 9.29
CA MET A 63 3.78 6.92 8.22
C MET A 63 3.37 8.27 7.61
N LEU A 64 2.98 9.24 8.43
CA LEU A 64 2.53 10.54 7.96
C LEU A 64 3.63 11.32 7.23
N ARG A 65 4.88 11.24 7.71
CA ARG A 65 6.02 11.89 7.04
C ARG A 65 6.24 11.29 5.66
N GLU A 66 6.19 9.97 5.55
CA GLU A 66 6.34 9.27 4.29
C GLU A 66 5.18 9.59 3.33
N LEU A 67 3.94 9.49 3.79
CA LEU A 67 2.76 9.78 2.97
C LEU A 67 2.75 11.23 2.47
N ARG A 68 3.15 12.21 3.30
CA ARG A 68 3.29 13.61 2.86
C ARG A 68 4.32 13.76 1.74
N ALA A 69 5.44 13.04 1.81
CA ALA A 69 6.44 13.09 0.75
C ALA A 69 5.92 12.46 -0.55
N LEU A 70 5.20 11.33 -0.44
CA LEU A 70 4.66 10.61 -1.59
C LEU A 70 3.46 11.31 -2.25
N LEU A 71 2.63 11.98 -1.44
CA LEU A 71 1.43 12.69 -1.89
C LEU A 71 1.66 14.19 -2.10
N GLY A 72 2.90 14.68 -1.93
CA GLY A 72 3.23 16.09 -2.08
C GLY A 72 3.27 16.57 -3.53
N GLN A 73 3.47 15.66 -4.49
CA GLN A 73 3.47 15.96 -5.92
C GLN A 73 2.91 14.77 -6.72
N PRO A 74 2.07 15.01 -7.75
CA PRO A 74 1.60 13.95 -8.64
C PRO A 74 2.78 13.20 -9.28
N ALA A 75 2.58 11.92 -9.58
CA ALA A 75 3.58 11.14 -10.29
C ALA A 75 3.82 11.73 -11.68
N ALA A 76 5.08 11.95 -12.04
CA ALA A 76 5.43 12.45 -13.36
C ALA A 76 4.84 11.54 -14.46
N ALA A 77 4.33 12.17 -15.52
CA ALA A 77 3.96 11.47 -16.75
C ALA A 77 5.19 10.69 -17.23
N ARG A 78 5.00 9.40 -17.53
CA ARG A 78 6.08 8.60 -18.08
C ARG A 78 6.22 9.01 -19.55
N PRO A 79 7.43 9.29 -20.06
CA PRO A 79 7.63 9.51 -21.50
C PRO A 79 7.25 8.27 -22.30
#